data_AF-A0A940LVN4-F1
#
_entry.id   AF-A0A940LVN4-F1
#
_cell.length_a   1.000
_cell.length_b   1.000
_cell.length_c   1.000
_cell.angle_alpha   90.00
_cell.angle_beta   90.00
_cell.angle_gamma   90.00
#
_symmetry.space_group_name_H-M   'P 1'
#
loop_
_entity.id
_entity.type
_entity.pdbx_description
1 polymer ?
#
loop_
_entity_poly.entity_id
_entity_poly.type
_entity_poly.pdbx_seq_one_letter_code
_entity_poly.pdbx_strand_id
1 'polypeptide(L)'
;MAIYLREADHVRVSAAVAAAEAHTAGEIVTVVADRSDGYSDVVLAWSAIVAFTALIVLALFPDCYLWLVDSLLDNWAHQWTPREIFVVAAIVAIAKFLGMWLLQLWPPLKFWLVLAPIKTHRTLGRAVSLFKVGAERRTHGRTGVLIYLSMREHRAHILADEAIASKVPPETWGE
;
A
#
# COMPACT_ATOMS: atom_id res chain seq x y z
N MET A 1 -17.81 1.48 -5.26
CA MET A 1 -17.72 1.23 -3.81
C MET A 1 -17.83 -0.27 -3.63
N ALA A 2 -16.77 -0.97 -3.21
CA ALA A 2 -16.84 -2.41 -3.02
C ALA A 2 -17.73 -2.70 -1.79
N ILE A 3 -18.76 -3.52 -1.97
CA ILE A 3 -19.65 -3.95 -0.89
C ILE A 3 -19.02 -5.20 -0.28
N TYR A 4 -18.42 -5.07 0.89
CA TYR A 4 -17.75 -6.17 1.59
C TYR A 4 -18.67 -6.94 2.54
N LEU A 5 -19.77 -6.32 2.96
CA LEU A 5 -20.75 -6.90 3.86
C LEU A 5 -22.10 -6.88 3.16
N ARG A 6 -22.79 -8.02 3.14
CA ARG A 6 -24.21 -8.05 2.81
C ARG A 6 -24.99 -7.41 3.94
N GLU A 7 -26.21 -6.98 3.67
CA GLU A 7 -27.09 -6.37 4.68
C GLU A 7 -27.26 -7.27 5.92
N ALA A 8 -27.47 -8.57 5.70
CA ALA A 8 -27.56 -9.55 6.78
C ALA A 8 -26.27 -9.63 7.63
N ASP A 9 -25.10 -9.51 7.00
CA ASP A 9 -23.82 -9.55 7.69
C ASP A 9 -23.58 -8.24 8.47
N HIS A 10 -24.00 -7.09 7.93
CA HIS A 10 -23.98 -5.82 8.63
C HIS A 10 -24.86 -5.85 9.90
N VAL A 11 -26.11 -6.32 9.78
CA VAL A 11 -27.03 -6.47 10.92
C VAL A 11 -26.45 -7.40 11.99
N ARG A 12 -25.83 -8.51 11.59
CA ARG A 12 -25.18 -9.44 12.52
C ARG A 12 -24.03 -8.79 13.29
N VAL A 13 -23.17 -8.03 12.61
CA VAL A 13 -22.05 -7.32 13.26
C VAL A 13 -22.58 -6.23 14.19
N SER A 14 -23.56 -5.42 13.76
CA SER A 14 -24.16 -4.39 14.61
C SER A 14 -24.84 -4.96 15.86
N ALA A 15 -25.55 -6.09 15.73
CA ALA A 15 -26.17 -6.77 16.87
C ALA A 15 -25.13 -7.32 17.84
N ALA A 16 -24.02 -7.88 17.34
CA ALA A 16 -22.93 -8.36 18.16
C ALA A 16 -22.23 -7.22 18.93
N VAL A 17 -22.00 -6.08 18.27
CA VAL A 17 -21.45 -4.88 18.90
C VAL A 17 -22.40 -4.37 20.00
N ALA A 18 -23.69 -4.22 19.71
CA ALA A 18 -24.67 -3.75 20.69
C ALA A 18 -24.79 -4.69 21.90
N ALA A 19 -24.75 -6.01 21.68
CA ALA A 19 -24.77 -6.99 22.76
C ALA A 19 -23.51 -6.92 23.65
N ALA A 20 -22.35 -6.68 23.04
CA ALA A 20 -21.10 -6.48 23.78
C ALA A 20 -21.13 -5.18 24.60
N GLU A 21 -21.56 -4.07 24.00
CA GLU A 21 -21.68 -2.76 24.65
C GLU A 21 -22.73 -2.73 25.77
N ALA A 22 -23.78 -3.55 25.69
CA ALA A 22 -24.83 -3.61 26.73
C ALA A 22 -24.31 -3.96 28.13
N HIS A 23 -23.13 -4.59 28.23
CA HIS A 23 -22.54 -5.05 29.49
C HIS A 23 -21.31 -4.22 29.91
N THR A 24 -20.99 -3.13 29.20
CA THR A 24 -19.79 -2.32 29.45
C THR A 24 -20.02 -0.84 29.16
N ALA A 25 -19.20 0.03 29.76
CA ALA A 25 -19.14 1.44 29.41
C ALA A 25 -18.16 1.73 28.24
N GLY A 26 -17.63 0.67 27.62
CA GLY A 26 -16.78 0.76 26.44
C GLY A 26 -17.57 0.94 25.15
N GLU A 27 -17.00 1.65 24.19
CA GLU A 27 -17.61 1.92 22.88
C GLU A 27 -16.75 1.32 21.75
N ILE A 28 -17.33 0.39 20.99
CA ILE A 28 -16.69 -0.38 19.94
C ILE A 28 -17.05 0.24 18.58
N VAL A 29 -16.03 0.73 17.88
CA VAL A 29 -16.16 1.19 16.49
C VAL A 29 -15.66 0.12 15.56
N THR A 30 -16.43 -0.19 14.54
CA THR A 30 -16.01 -1.06 13.45
C THR A 30 -15.84 -0.23 12.18
N VAL A 31 -14.68 -0.34 11.52
CA VAL A 31 -14.42 0.33 10.25
C VAL A 31 -13.88 -0.67 9.24
N VAL A 32 -14.57 -0.76 8.10
CA VAL A 32 -14.12 -1.54 6.95
C VAL A 32 -13.72 -0.58 5.83
N ALA A 33 -12.46 -0.66 5.41
CA ALA A 33 -11.91 0.11 4.32
C ALA A 33 -11.53 -0.79 3.15
N ASP A 34 -11.80 -0.34 1.91
CA ASP A 34 -11.31 -1.01 0.69
C ASP A 34 -9.77 -1.09 0.71
N ARG A 35 -9.12 0.05 0.97
CA ARG A 35 -7.66 0.18 1.07
C ARG A 35 -7.26 1.24 2.09
N SER A 36 -6.04 1.13 2.62
CA SER A 36 -5.52 2.10 3.59
C SER A 36 -4.64 3.18 2.98
N ASP A 37 -3.99 2.92 1.84
CA ASP A 37 -3.08 3.86 1.16
C ASP A 37 -3.12 3.66 -0.38
N GLY A 38 -2.69 4.68 -1.13
CA GLY A 38 -2.51 4.64 -2.58
C GLY A 38 -1.15 4.12 -3.05
N TYR A 39 -0.14 4.09 -2.16
CA TYR A 39 1.23 3.58 -2.41
C TYR A 39 1.95 4.21 -3.61
N SER A 40 1.66 5.48 -3.92
CA SER A 40 2.28 6.18 -5.06
C SER A 40 3.80 6.31 -4.92
N ASP A 41 4.29 6.45 -3.68
CA ASP A 41 5.71 6.44 -3.34
C ASP A 41 6.39 5.12 -3.73
N VAL A 42 5.76 3.99 -3.43
CA VAL A 42 6.25 2.65 -3.80
C VAL A 42 6.26 2.47 -5.32
N VAL A 43 5.23 2.96 -6.01
CA VAL A 43 5.17 2.94 -7.48
C VAL A 43 6.33 3.72 -8.09
N LEU A 44 6.59 4.93 -7.58
CA LEU A 44 7.69 5.77 -8.05
C LEU A 44 9.05 5.15 -7.74
N ALA A 45 9.24 4.56 -6.55
CA ALA A 45 10.47 3.90 -6.16
C ALA A 45 10.81 2.72 -7.10
N TRP A 46 9.84 1.85 -7.38
CA TRP A 46 10.03 0.75 -8.33
C TRP A 46 10.30 1.24 -9.75
N SER A 47 9.61 2.29 -10.18
CA SER A 47 9.82 2.88 -11.52
C SER A 47 11.23 3.46 -11.65
N ALA A 48 11.73 4.12 -10.60
CA ALA A 48 13.09 4.63 -10.52
C ALA A 48 14.13 3.49 -10.49
N ILE A 49 13.92 2.45 -9.68
CA ILE A 49 14.80 1.27 -9.63
C ILE A 49 14.94 0.67 -11.03
N VAL A 50 13.82 0.40 -11.72
CA VAL A 50 13.85 -0.19 -13.07
C VAL A 50 14.57 0.71 -14.07
N ALA A 51 14.37 2.03 -14.01
CA ALA A 51 15.05 2.98 -14.89
C ALA A 51 16.57 3.05 -14.62
N PHE A 52 16.98 3.12 -13.36
CA PHE A 52 18.41 3.13 -13.00
C PHE A 52 19.09 1.80 -13.29
N THR A 53 18.42 0.67 -13.06
CA THR A 53 18.94 -0.64 -13.47
C THR A 53 19.12 -0.70 -14.98
N ALA A 54 18.19 -0.15 -15.77
CA ALA A 54 18.37 -0.08 -17.22
C ALA A 54 19.61 0.72 -17.63
N LEU A 55 19.89 1.85 -16.96
CA LEU A 55 21.11 2.64 -17.19
C LEU A 55 22.39 1.89 -16.79
N ILE A 56 22.37 1.20 -15.65
CA ILE A 56 23.51 0.38 -15.20
C ILE A 56 23.79 -0.75 -16.19
N VAL A 57 22.75 -1.45 -16.65
CA VAL A 57 22.88 -2.53 -17.64
C VAL A 57 23.41 -1.99 -18.97
N LEU A 58 22.91 -0.84 -19.44
CA LEU A 58 23.42 -0.20 -20.66
C LEU A 58 24.91 0.19 -20.51
N ALA A 59 25.30 0.71 -19.34
CA ALA A 59 26.69 1.11 -19.09
C ALA A 59 27.65 -0.09 -19.00
N LEU A 60 27.22 -1.20 -18.41
CA LEU A 60 28.02 -2.41 -18.26
C LEU A 60 28.03 -3.29 -19.51
N PHE A 61 26.94 -3.28 -20.28
CA PHE A 61 26.72 -4.14 -21.44
C PHE A 61 26.15 -3.33 -22.63
N PRO A 62 26.92 -2.36 -23.16
CA PRO A 62 26.45 -1.47 -24.22
C PRO A 62 26.07 -2.24 -25.49
N ASP A 63 26.85 -3.25 -25.88
CA ASP A 63 26.63 -4.01 -27.11
C ASP A 63 25.28 -4.73 -27.13
N CYS A 64 24.86 -5.30 -25.98
CA CYS A 64 23.57 -5.98 -25.86
C CYS A 64 22.39 -5.02 -26.07
N TYR A 65 22.50 -3.81 -25.50
CA TYR A 65 21.44 -2.83 -25.56
C TYR A 65 21.38 -2.11 -26.91
N LEU A 66 22.54 -1.73 -27.45
CA LEU A 66 22.66 -1.05 -28.74
C LEU A 66 22.25 -1.99 -29.86
N TRP A 67 22.60 -3.29 -29.80
CA TRP A 67 22.08 -4.28 -30.74
C TRP A 67 20.56 -4.35 -30.77
N LEU A 68 19.90 -4.32 -29.61
CA LEU A 68 18.44 -4.29 -29.53
C LEU A 68 17.86 -3.01 -30.16
N VAL A 69 18.49 -1.86 -29.92
CA VAL A 69 18.07 -0.57 -30.49
C VAL A 69 18.27 -0.55 -32.01
N ASP A 70 19.43 -1.00 -32.50
CA ASP A 70 19.77 -1.09 -33.92
C ASP A 70 18.82 -2.04 -34.66
N SER A 71 18.46 -3.17 -34.04
CA SER A 71 17.49 -4.12 -34.58
C SER A 71 16.08 -3.54 -34.68
N LEU A 72 15.68 -2.68 -33.73
CA LEU A 72 14.37 -2.03 -33.73
C LEU A 72 14.28 -0.85 -34.70
N LEU A 73 15.39 -0.13 -34.92
CA LEU A 73 15.45 1.05 -35.78
C LEU A 73 15.97 0.76 -37.19
N ASP A 74 16.23 -0.52 -37.50
CA ASP A 74 16.79 -0.97 -38.79
C ASP A 74 18.15 -0.30 -39.12
N ASN A 75 18.96 -0.04 -38.10
CA ASN A 75 20.19 0.75 -38.17
C ASN A 75 21.47 -0.12 -38.21
N TRP A 76 21.51 -1.09 -39.13
CA TRP A 76 22.52 -2.15 -39.18
C TRP A 76 23.98 -1.71 -39.39
N ALA A 77 24.22 -0.45 -39.78
CA ALA A 77 25.56 0.10 -40.05
C ALA A 77 25.84 1.41 -39.28
N HIS A 78 25.04 1.74 -38.26
CA HIS A 78 25.19 3.01 -37.55
C HIS A 78 26.40 2.98 -36.59
N GLN A 79 27.27 4.00 -36.68
CA GLN A 79 28.38 4.17 -35.73
C GLN A 79 27.94 5.10 -34.60
N TRP A 80 27.73 4.53 -33.43
CA TRP A 80 27.27 5.25 -32.25
C TRP A 80 28.30 6.27 -31.76
N THR A 81 27.92 7.54 -31.73
CA THR A 81 28.72 8.58 -31.06
C THR A 81 28.43 8.60 -29.55
N PRO A 82 29.38 9.03 -28.69
CA PRO A 82 29.13 9.10 -27.24
C PRO A 82 27.89 9.91 -26.86
N ARG A 83 27.62 10.99 -27.60
CA ARG A 83 26.41 11.82 -27.41
C ARG A 83 25.13 11.03 -27.69
N GLU A 84 25.09 10.26 -28.76
CA GLU A 84 23.91 9.45 -29.13
C GLU A 84 23.66 8.36 -28.10
N ILE A 85 24.70 7.75 -27.54
CA ILE A 85 24.57 6.75 -26.46
C ILE A 85 23.89 7.38 -25.24
N PHE A 86 24.26 8.61 -24.84
CA PHE A 86 23.57 9.32 -23.76
C PHE A 86 22.10 9.62 -24.07
N VAL A 87 21.79 9.97 -25.31
CA VAL A 87 20.39 10.21 -25.74
C VAL A 87 19.58 8.92 -25.68
N VAL A 88 20.12 7.81 -26.19
CA VAL A 88 19.49 6.48 -26.10
C VAL A 88 19.30 6.08 -24.65
N ALA A 89 20.32 6.25 -23.81
CA ALA A 89 20.26 5.98 -22.38
C ALA A 89 19.09 6.73 -21.71
N ALA A 90 18.95 8.02 -21.99
CA ALA A 90 17.87 8.84 -21.45
C ALA A 90 16.49 8.36 -21.94
N ILE A 91 16.33 8.11 -23.24
CA ILE A 91 15.07 7.61 -23.81
C ILE A 91 14.67 6.28 -23.19
N VAL A 92 15.63 5.36 -23.09
CA VAL A 92 15.44 4.03 -22.48
C VAL A 92 15.02 4.16 -21.03
N ALA A 93 15.73 4.98 -20.25
CA ALA A 93 15.41 5.18 -18.83
C ALA A 93 14.00 5.74 -18.65
N ILE A 94 13.62 6.75 -19.44
CA ILE A 94 12.27 7.34 -19.42
C ILE A 94 11.23 6.31 -19.83
N ALA A 95 11.45 5.56 -20.91
CA ALA A 95 10.53 4.55 -21.39
C ALA A 95 10.33 3.42 -20.36
N LYS A 96 11.40 2.96 -19.72
CA LYS A 96 11.34 1.94 -18.66
C LYS A 96 10.67 2.45 -17.40
N PHE A 97 10.93 3.70 -17.01
CA PHE A 97 10.25 4.36 -15.89
C PHE A 97 8.74 4.41 -16.15
N LEU A 98 8.33 4.98 -17.29
CA LEU A 98 6.92 5.13 -17.66
C LEU A 98 6.24 3.77 -17.84
N GLY A 99 6.92 2.80 -18.43
CA GLY A 99 6.43 1.44 -18.58
C GLY A 99 6.15 0.79 -17.23
N MET A 100 7.09 0.88 -16.28
CA MET A 100 6.91 0.33 -14.92
C MET A 100 5.79 1.06 -14.16
N TRP A 101 5.70 2.37 -14.29
CA TRP A 101 4.63 3.17 -13.69
C TRP A 101 3.25 2.77 -14.26
N LEU A 102 3.15 2.60 -15.58
CA LEU A 102 1.92 2.20 -16.27
C LEU A 102 1.49 0.78 -15.90
N LEU A 103 2.43 -0.17 -15.83
CA LEU A 103 2.15 -1.54 -15.39
C LEU A 103 1.55 -1.55 -13.98
N GLN A 104 2.03 -0.69 -13.08
CA GLN A 104 1.52 -0.56 -11.72
C GLN A 104 0.20 0.22 -11.60
N LEU A 105 -0.38 0.73 -12.70
CA LEU A 105 -1.78 1.14 -12.69
C LEU A 105 -2.70 -0.05 -12.47
N TRP A 106 -2.27 -1.26 -12.86
CA TRP A 106 -3.00 -2.49 -12.59
C TRP A 106 -2.92 -2.83 -11.09
N PRO A 107 -4.04 -2.77 -10.35
CA PRO A 107 -4.03 -2.92 -8.90
C PRO A 107 -3.40 -4.22 -8.34
N PRO A 108 -3.60 -5.42 -8.92
CA PRO A 108 -3.00 -6.62 -8.36
C PRO A 108 -1.47 -6.58 -8.42
N LEU A 109 -0.89 -6.06 -9.51
CA LEU A 109 0.56 -5.91 -9.63
C LEU A 109 1.09 -4.89 -8.61
N LYS A 110 0.41 -3.74 -8.46
CA LYS A 110 0.75 -2.74 -7.44
C LYS A 110 0.80 -3.36 -6.05
N PHE A 111 -0.28 -4.02 -5.63
CA PHE A 111 -0.34 -4.62 -4.30
C PHE A 111 0.61 -5.80 -4.13
N TRP A 112 0.98 -6.51 -5.20
CA TRP A 112 1.98 -7.57 -5.16
C TRP A 112 3.40 -7.01 -4.92
N LEU A 113 3.75 -5.88 -5.56
CA LEU A 113 5.05 -5.21 -5.42
C LEU A 113 5.25 -4.47 -4.08
N VAL A 114 4.16 -4.16 -3.36
CA VAL A 114 4.25 -3.55 -2.03
C VAL A 114 4.61 -4.63 -1.01
N LEU A 115 5.73 -4.42 -0.31
CA LEU A 115 6.22 -5.33 0.73
C LEU A 115 5.28 -5.39 1.93
N ALA A 116 5.21 -6.56 2.58
CA ALA A 116 4.33 -6.80 3.72
C ALA A 116 4.53 -5.83 4.90
N PRO A 117 5.77 -5.46 5.31
CA PRO A 117 5.97 -4.50 6.40
C PRO A 117 5.41 -3.11 6.09
N ILE A 118 5.54 -2.66 4.82
CA ILE A 118 5.00 -1.37 4.38
C ILE A 118 3.48 -1.38 4.51
N LYS A 119 2.81 -2.44 4.02
CA LYS A 119 1.35 -2.59 4.19
C LYS A 119 0.93 -2.53 5.66
N THR A 120 1.63 -3.25 6.53
CA THR A 120 1.33 -3.26 7.97
C THR A 120 1.46 -1.86 8.56
N HIS A 121 2.54 -1.15 8.26
CA HIS A 121 2.78 0.19 8.80
C HIS A 121 1.76 1.22 8.29
N ARG A 122 1.43 1.19 6.99
CA ARG A 122 0.44 2.09 6.37
C ARG A 122 -0.97 1.82 6.90
N THR A 123 -1.37 0.56 7.00
CA THR A 123 -2.68 0.16 7.54
C THR A 123 -2.82 0.52 9.01
N LEU A 124 -1.78 0.29 9.83
CA LEU A 124 -1.77 0.70 11.23
C LEU A 124 -1.84 2.22 11.38
N GLY A 125 -1.05 2.97 10.62
CA GLY A 125 -1.08 4.43 10.63
C GLY A 125 -2.47 4.97 10.29
N ARG A 126 -3.15 4.39 9.30
CA ARG A 126 -4.53 4.74 8.95
C ARG A 126 -5.53 4.42 10.07
N ALA A 127 -5.42 3.25 10.68
CA ALA A 127 -6.25 2.84 11.82
C ALA A 127 -6.07 3.82 12.99
N VAL A 128 -4.82 4.17 13.33
CA VAL A 128 -4.49 5.15 14.39
C VAL A 128 -5.05 6.53 14.07
N SER A 129 -4.95 7.00 12.82
CA SER A 129 -5.55 8.28 12.44
C SER A 129 -7.07 8.29 12.62
N LEU A 130 -7.75 7.22 12.21
CA LEU A 130 -9.21 7.09 12.39
C LEU A 130 -9.58 6.98 13.87
N PHE A 131 -8.78 6.26 14.67
CA PHE A 131 -8.97 6.17 16.11
C PHE A 131 -8.85 7.54 16.77
N LYS A 132 -7.83 8.33 16.43
CA LYS A 132 -7.64 9.68 16.99
C LYS A 132 -8.80 10.62 16.63
N VAL A 133 -9.23 10.65 15.37
CA VAL A 133 -10.37 11.48 14.94
C VAL A 133 -11.67 11.02 15.61
N GLY A 134 -11.86 9.71 15.79
CA GLY A 134 -13.00 9.16 16.52
C GLY A 134 -12.96 9.45 18.02
N ALA A 135 -11.77 9.39 18.63
CA ALA A 135 -11.54 9.64 20.05
C ALA A 135 -11.64 11.12 20.42
N GLU A 136 -11.25 12.04 19.53
CA GLU A 136 -11.42 13.50 19.73
C GLU A 136 -12.90 13.90 19.89
N ARG A 137 -13.84 13.15 19.28
CA ARG A 137 -15.28 13.34 19.51
C ARG A 137 -15.77 12.82 20.87
N ARG A 138 -14.99 12.01 21.58
CA ARG A 138 -15.37 11.33 22.83
C ARG A 138 -14.82 12.08 24.04
N THR A 139 -15.44 13.20 24.37
CA THR A 139 -15.20 13.90 25.63
C THR A 139 -15.90 13.11 26.76
N HIS A 140 -15.11 12.41 27.57
CA HIS A 140 -15.29 12.09 29.01
C HIS A 140 -14.87 10.67 29.42
N GLY A 141 -14.94 9.67 28.52
CA GLY A 141 -14.74 8.26 28.91
C GLY A 141 -13.36 7.67 28.64
N ARG A 142 -12.70 8.02 27.51
CA ARG A 142 -11.47 7.35 27.03
C ARG A 142 -11.58 5.81 27.05
N THR A 143 -12.75 5.28 26.69
CA THR A 143 -13.07 3.84 26.71
C THR A 143 -13.41 3.33 25.31
N GLY A 144 -12.69 3.80 24.29
CA GLY A 144 -12.93 3.40 22.91
C GLY A 144 -12.11 2.18 22.49
N VAL A 145 -12.74 1.27 21.75
CA VAL A 145 -12.06 0.21 20.98
C VAL A 145 -12.40 0.39 19.50
N LEU A 146 -11.41 0.41 18.62
CA LEU A 146 -11.57 0.43 17.17
C LEU A 146 -11.10 -0.90 16.59
N ILE A 147 -11.99 -1.55 15.85
CA ILE A 147 -11.71 -2.70 15.00
C ILE A 147 -11.65 -2.19 13.56
N TYR A 148 -10.44 -2.17 13.00
CA TYR A 148 -10.17 -1.70 11.65
C TYR A 148 -9.82 -2.86 10.72
N LEU A 149 -10.50 -2.94 9.58
CA LEU A 149 -10.26 -3.96 8.55
C LEU A 149 -9.93 -3.31 7.22
N SER A 150 -8.74 -3.61 6.68
CA SER A 150 -8.31 -3.19 5.35
C SER A 150 -8.35 -4.36 4.38
N MET A 151 -9.29 -4.29 3.44
CA MET A 151 -9.64 -5.44 2.61
C MET A 151 -8.58 -5.76 1.56
N ARG A 152 -8.02 -4.77 0.86
CA ARG A 152 -6.99 -5.04 -0.16
C ARG A 152 -5.64 -5.42 0.40
N GLU A 153 -5.31 -4.94 1.59
CA GLU A 153 -4.08 -5.29 2.29
C GLU A 153 -4.18 -6.61 3.07
N HIS A 154 -5.39 -7.17 3.23
CA HIS A 154 -5.70 -8.30 4.11
C HIS A 154 -5.13 -8.10 5.52
N ARG A 155 -5.38 -6.93 6.12
CA ARG A 155 -4.91 -6.57 7.47
C ARG A 155 -6.08 -6.17 8.36
N ALA A 156 -6.07 -6.67 9.58
CA ALA A 156 -6.96 -6.25 10.65
C ALA A 156 -6.13 -5.67 11.79
N HIS A 157 -6.65 -4.62 12.43
CA HIS A 157 -6.04 -3.98 13.59
C HIS A 157 -7.10 -3.74 14.66
N ILE A 158 -6.78 -4.04 15.92
CA ILE A 158 -7.60 -3.72 17.08
C ILE A 158 -6.85 -2.67 17.88
N LEU A 159 -7.43 -1.49 18.05
CA LEU A 159 -6.86 -0.38 18.80
C LEU A 159 -7.77 -0.09 19.99
N ALA A 160 -7.21 -0.07 21.20
CA ALA A 160 -7.94 0.27 22.41
C ALA A 160 -7.31 1.50 23.07
N ASP A 161 -8.13 2.29 23.75
CA ASP A 161 -7.63 3.38 24.60
C ASP A 161 -6.76 2.81 25.74
N GLU A 162 -5.83 3.62 26.23
CA GLU A 162 -4.91 3.28 27.31
C GLU A 162 -5.64 2.89 28.60
N ALA A 163 -6.79 3.52 28.88
CA ALA A 163 -7.60 3.20 30.05
C ALA A 163 -8.15 1.76 30.01
N ILE A 164 -8.35 1.19 28.81
CA ILE A 164 -8.76 -0.21 28.62
C ILE A 164 -7.52 -1.10 28.52
N ALA A 165 -6.53 -0.71 27.70
CA ALA A 165 -5.33 -1.52 27.47
C ALA A 165 -4.53 -1.78 28.76
N SER A 166 -4.53 -0.86 29.71
CA SER A 166 -3.88 -1.04 31.03
C SER A 166 -4.62 -1.98 31.98
N LYS A 167 -5.88 -2.33 31.70
CA LYS A 167 -6.71 -3.18 32.56
C LYS A 167 -6.69 -4.65 32.18
N VAL A 168 -6.18 -4.98 31.00
CA VAL A 168 -6.13 -6.35 30.46
C VAL A 168 -4.71 -6.68 30.02
N PRO A 169 -4.24 -7.90 30.28
CA PRO A 169 -2.91 -8.31 29.88
C PRO A 169 -2.85 -8.52 28.34
N PRO A 170 -1.68 -8.37 27.70
CA PRO A 170 -1.53 -8.38 26.24
C PRO A 170 -2.14 -9.62 25.56
N GLU A 171 -2.07 -10.77 26.21
CA GLU A 171 -2.57 -12.07 25.73
C GLU A 171 -4.09 -12.06 25.51
N THR A 172 -4.81 -11.11 26.12
CA THR A 172 -6.26 -10.93 25.91
C THR A 172 -6.57 -10.36 24.53
N TRP A 173 -5.64 -9.62 23.92
CA TRP A 173 -5.80 -9.00 22.61
C TRP A 173 -5.39 -9.91 21.44
N GLY A 174 -4.71 -11.02 21.74
CA GLY A 174 -4.26 -12.02 20.79
C GLY A 174 -2.98 -12.74 21.25
N GLU A 175 -2.65 -13.82 20.56
CA GLU A 175 -1.27 -14.35 20.51
C GLU A 175 -0.47 -13.65 19.41
#